data_AF-A0A1Q9NDA8-F1
#
_entry.id   AF-A0A1Q9NDA8-F1
#
_cell.length_a   1.000
_cell.length_b   1.000
_cell.length_c   1.000
_cell.angle_alpha   90.00
_cell.angle_beta   90.00
_cell.angle_gamma   90.00
#
_symmetry.space_group_name_H-M   'P 1'
#
loop_
_entity.id
_entity.type
_entity.pdbx_description
1 polymer ?
#
loop_
_entity_poly.entity_id
_entity_poly.type
_entity_poly.pdbx_seq_one_letter_code
_entity_poly.pdbx_strand_id
1 'polypeptide(L)'
;MTKKNKELPNFDKLWNYGEPEETQEKFLSILPKARGSDNKKYHLELLTQITRTNGLQQQFEKAHEYLDQVKASLTEETQVAKVKYLLERGRTFNSSKQKDKSFNLFLES
;
A
#
# COMPACT_ATOMS: atom_id res chain seq x y z
N MET A 1 10.37 -31.11 -10.68
CA MET A 1 9.08 -30.60 -10.13
C MET A 1 8.94 -29.15 -10.56
N THR A 2 8.08 -28.88 -11.53
CA THR A 2 7.84 -27.55 -12.10
C THR A 2 7.21 -26.65 -11.04
N LYS A 3 7.96 -25.67 -10.52
CA LYS A 3 7.40 -24.57 -9.73
C LYS A 3 6.34 -23.90 -10.59
N LYS A 4 5.05 -24.16 -10.31
CA LYS A 4 3.97 -23.33 -10.84
C LYS A 4 4.19 -21.94 -10.26
N ASN A 5 4.86 -21.07 -11.01
CA ASN A 5 4.82 -19.63 -10.79
C ASN A 5 3.34 -19.23 -10.91
N LYS A 6 2.64 -19.22 -9.78
CA LYS A 6 1.25 -18.79 -9.71
C LYS A 6 1.28 -17.27 -9.84
N GLU A 7 1.27 -16.79 -11.08
CA GLU A 7 1.36 -15.38 -11.45
C GLU A 7 0.50 -14.50 -10.53
N LEU A 8 1.09 -13.44 -9.97
CA LEU A 8 0.40 -12.54 -9.06
C LEU A 8 -0.62 -11.70 -9.85
N PRO A 9 -1.85 -11.50 -9.34
CA PRO A 9 -2.84 -10.68 -10.04
C PRO A 9 -2.33 -9.26 -10.29
N ASN A 10 -2.70 -8.64 -11.40
CA ASN A 10 -2.50 -7.21 -11.54
C ASN A 10 -3.58 -6.48 -10.73
N PHE A 11 -3.26 -6.10 -9.48
CA PHE A 11 -4.21 -5.44 -8.59
C PHE A 11 -4.61 -4.04 -9.08
N ASP A 12 -3.81 -3.35 -9.90
CA ASP A 12 -4.15 -2.01 -10.38
C ASP A 12 -5.44 -2.03 -11.23
N LYS A 13 -5.74 -3.17 -11.86
CA LYS A 13 -6.97 -3.38 -12.65
C LYS A 13 -8.22 -3.60 -11.79
N LEU A 14 -8.08 -3.75 -10.47
CA LEU A 14 -9.18 -4.05 -9.55
C LEU A 14 -9.71 -2.81 -8.83
N TRP A 15 -9.09 -1.65 -9.04
CA TRP A 15 -9.52 -0.39 -8.45
C TRP A 15 -10.91 0.02 -8.90
N ASN A 16 -11.76 0.34 -7.93
CA ASN A 16 -12.96 1.15 -8.10
C ASN A 16 -12.92 2.30 -7.07
N TYR A 17 -12.59 3.51 -7.53
CA TYR A 17 -12.47 4.67 -6.64
C TYR A 17 -13.80 5.12 -6.03
N GLY A 18 -14.94 4.77 -6.65
CA GLY A 18 -16.27 5.02 -6.09
C GLY A 18 -16.63 4.07 -4.94
N GLU A 19 -16.01 2.88 -4.92
CA GLU A 19 -16.24 1.82 -3.93
C GLU A 19 -14.92 1.40 -3.27
N PRO A 20 -14.33 2.27 -2.41
CA PRO A 20 -13.02 2.02 -1.80
C PRO A 20 -13.04 0.81 -0.85
N GLU A 21 -14.16 0.52 -0.20
CA GLU A 21 -14.33 -0.67 0.65
C GLU A 21 -14.26 -1.96 -0.17
N GLU A 22 -15.05 -2.05 -1.25
CA GLU A 22 -15.02 -3.20 -2.18
C GLU A 22 -13.61 -3.41 -2.77
N THR A 23 -12.94 -2.32 -3.14
CA THR A 23 -11.56 -2.38 -3.62
C THR A 23 -10.61 -2.93 -2.56
N GLN A 24 -10.78 -2.52 -1.30
CA GLN A 24 -9.97 -3.01 -0.19
C GLN A 24 -10.14 -4.51 0.01
N GLU A 25 -11.37 -5.01 -0.02
CA GLU A 25 -11.66 -6.45 0.11
C GLU A 25 -10.94 -7.26 -0.97
N LYS A 26 -10.99 -6.78 -2.23
CA LYS A 26 -10.25 -7.41 -3.33
C LYS A 26 -8.76 -7.43 -3.06
N PHE A 27 -8.15 -6.33 -2.62
CA PHE A 27 -6.73 -6.30 -2.29
C PHE A 27 -6.37 -7.20 -1.11
N LEU A 28 -7.19 -7.23 -0.06
CA LEU A 28 -6.99 -8.11 1.10
C LEU A 28 -7.09 -9.58 0.70
N SER A 29 -7.96 -9.95 -0.25
CA SER A 29 -8.03 -11.33 -0.76
C SER A 29 -6.74 -11.78 -1.47
N ILE A 30 -6.00 -10.84 -2.06
CA ILE A 30 -4.74 -11.10 -2.77
C ILE A 30 -3.55 -11.15 -1.79
N LEU A 31 -3.66 -10.47 -0.65
CA LEU A 31 -2.58 -10.26 0.31
C LEU A 31 -1.88 -11.56 0.78
N PRO A 32 -2.60 -12.67 1.10
CA PRO A 32 -1.94 -13.92 1.49
C PRO A 32 -1.02 -14.49 0.39
N LYS A 33 -1.46 -14.40 -0.87
CA LYS A 33 -0.66 -14.86 -2.02
C LYS A 33 0.56 -13.97 -2.24
N ALA A 34 0.41 -12.66 -2.06
CA ALA A 34 1.52 -11.71 -2.13
C ALA A 34 2.58 -12.02 -1.06
N ARG A 35 2.14 -12.22 0.20
CA ARG A 35 3.01 -12.54 1.34
C ARG A 35 3.76 -13.87 1.17
N GLY A 36 3.11 -14.88 0.60
CA GLY A 36 3.74 -16.19 0.34
C GLY A 36 4.59 -16.24 -0.93
N SER A 37 4.74 -15.13 -1.65
CA SER A 37 5.56 -15.06 -2.86
C SER A 37 6.95 -14.51 -2.56
N ASP A 38 7.93 -14.84 -3.41
CA ASP A 38 9.27 -14.25 -3.35
C ASP A 38 9.30 -12.79 -3.90
N ASN A 39 8.15 -12.24 -4.30
CA ASN A 39 8.05 -10.90 -4.88
C ASN A 39 7.73 -9.84 -3.81
N LYS A 40 8.76 -9.45 -3.07
CA LYS A 40 8.67 -8.42 -2.02
C LYS A 40 8.19 -7.08 -2.55
N LYS A 41 8.60 -6.68 -3.76
CA LYS A 41 8.18 -5.40 -4.39
C LYS A 41 6.66 -5.36 -4.53
N TYR A 42 6.08 -6.39 -5.14
CA TYR A 42 4.64 -6.52 -5.30
C TYR A 42 3.89 -6.50 -3.95
N HIS A 43 4.40 -7.23 -2.95
CA HIS A 43 3.76 -7.25 -1.63
C HIS A 43 3.69 -5.87 -0.99
N LEU A 44 4.79 -5.12 -0.99
CA LEU A 44 4.83 -3.78 -0.39
C LEU A 44 4.00 -2.78 -1.17
N GLU A 45 4.00 -2.85 -2.50
CA GLU A 45 3.14 -2.01 -3.33
C GLU A 45 1.66 -2.28 -3.06
N LEU A 46 1.23 -3.55 -2.94
CA LEU A 46 -0.14 -3.91 -2.57
C LEU A 46 -0.54 -3.33 -1.19
N LEU A 47 0.35 -3.36 -0.20
CA LEU A 47 0.09 -2.76 1.11
C LEU A 47 -0.12 -1.23 1.03
N THR A 48 0.63 -0.53 0.17
CA THR A 48 0.40 0.91 -0.05
C THR A 48 -0.96 1.17 -0.73
N GLN A 49 -1.45 0.28 -1.60
CA GLN A 49 -2.78 0.42 -2.19
C GLN A 49 -3.90 0.14 -1.17
N ILE A 50 -3.72 -0.87 -0.29
CA ILE A 50 -4.63 -1.08 0.85
C ILE A 50 -4.63 0.14 1.77
N THR A 51 -3.48 0.78 1.99
CA THR A 51 -3.42 2.04 2.74
C THR A 51 -4.27 3.12 2.08
N ARG A 52 -4.19 3.26 0.75
CA ARG A 52 -4.97 4.25 0.01
C ARG A 52 -6.48 4.05 0.19
N THR A 53 -6.97 2.81 0.18
CA THR A 53 -8.40 2.51 0.41
C THR A 53 -8.83 2.87 1.83
N ASN A 54 -8.00 2.60 2.85
CA ASN A 54 -8.28 3.01 4.24
C ASN A 54 -8.36 4.55 4.35
N GLY A 55 -7.41 5.26 3.72
CA GLY A 55 -7.39 6.72 3.73
C GLY A 55 -8.63 7.35 3.06
N LEU A 56 -9.13 6.75 1.97
CA LEU A 56 -10.39 7.17 1.32
C LEU A 56 -11.61 6.97 2.21
N GLN A 57 -11.61 5.93 3.05
CA GLN A 57 -12.65 5.63 4.03
C GLN A 57 -12.45 6.36 5.37
N GLN A 58 -11.48 7.29 5.46
CA GLN A 58 -11.11 8.01 6.68
C GLN A 58 -10.64 7.12 7.85
N GLN A 59 -10.23 5.88 7.55
CA GLN A 59 -9.67 4.93 8.51
C GLN A 59 -8.16 5.18 8.69
N PHE A 60 -7.80 6.37 9.17
CA PHE A 60 -6.41 6.85 9.18
C PHE A 60 -5.48 6.06 10.10
N GLU A 61 -5.98 5.61 11.24
CA GLU A 61 -5.19 4.79 12.17
C GLU A 61 -4.81 3.47 11.52
N LYS A 62 -5.76 2.82 10.83
CA LYS A 62 -5.51 1.60 10.07
C LYS A 62 -4.56 1.82 8.90
N ALA A 63 -4.69 2.94 8.20
CA ALA A 63 -3.76 3.34 7.15
C ALA A 63 -2.32 3.46 7.70
N HIS A 64 -2.14 4.08 8.87
CA HIS A 64 -0.84 4.19 9.52
C HIS A 64 -0.24 2.83 9.93
N GLU A 65 -1.04 1.91 10.46
CA GLU A 65 -0.58 0.54 10.79
C GLU A 65 -0.01 -0.20 9.56
N TYR A 66 -0.68 -0.10 8.41
CA TYR A 66 -0.16 -0.70 7.17
C TYR A 66 1.11 -0.02 6.69
N LEU A 67 1.18 1.31 6.78
CA LEU A 67 2.37 2.06 6.39
C LEU A 67 3.56 1.79 7.31
N ASP A 68 3.35 1.46 8.59
CA ASP A 68 4.43 1.06 9.50
C ASP A 68 5.02 -0.30 9.07
N GLN A 69 4.18 -1.25 8.66
CA GLN A 69 4.61 -2.52 8.09
C GLN A 69 5.42 -2.31 6.80
N VAL A 70 4.96 -1.42 5.92
CA VAL A 70 5.68 -1.10 4.68
C VAL A 70 7.05 -0.51 5.02
N LYS A 71 7.10 0.52 5.88
CA LYS A 71 8.34 1.19 6.28
C LYS A 71 9.38 0.22 6.82
N ALA A 72 8.98 -0.69 7.71
CA ALA A 72 9.87 -1.69 8.31
C ALA A 72 10.46 -2.68 7.28
N SER A 73 9.84 -2.80 6.11
CA SER A 73 10.21 -3.77 5.09
C SER A 73 10.90 -3.16 3.87
N LEU A 74 11.01 -1.84 3.77
CA LEU A 74 11.66 -1.18 2.63
C LEU A 74 13.15 -1.55 2.53
N THR A 75 13.61 -1.76 1.30
CA THR A 75 15.02 -1.96 0.95
C THR A 75 15.36 -1.17 -0.32
N GLU A 76 16.64 -1.15 -0.70
CA GLU A 76 17.08 -0.56 -1.96
C GLU A 76 16.38 -1.20 -3.17
N GLU A 77 15.97 -2.47 -3.11
CA GLU A 77 15.28 -3.11 -4.23
C GLU A 77 13.82 -2.69 -4.39
N THR A 78 13.24 -2.00 -3.39
CA THR A 78 11.80 -1.68 -3.31
C THR A 78 11.54 -0.19 -3.50
N GLN A 79 12.29 0.50 -4.38
CA GLN A 79 12.20 1.96 -4.53
C GLN A 79 10.78 2.45 -4.90
N VAL A 80 10.07 1.74 -5.77
CA VAL A 80 8.67 2.10 -6.13
C VAL A 80 7.76 2.07 -4.89
N ALA A 81 7.91 1.04 -4.05
CA ALA A 81 7.15 0.96 -2.79
C ALA A 81 7.54 2.07 -1.81
N LYS A 82 8.81 2.50 -1.79
CA LYS A 82 9.27 3.64 -0.97
C LYS A 82 8.59 4.95 -1.38
N VAL A 83 8.55 5.26 -2.68
CA VAL A 83 7.84 6.44 -3.19
C VAL A 83 6.35 6.39 -2.84
N LYS A 84 5.69 5.26 -3.10
CA LYS A 84 4.26 5.06 -2.75
C LYS A 84 4.02 5.19 -1.24
N TYR A 85 4.90 4.65 -0.40
CA TYR A 85 4.84 4.80 1.04
C TYR A 85 4.88 6.27 1.48
N LEU A 86 5.81 7.06 0.94
CA LEU A 86 5.96 8.48 1.28
C LEU A 86 4.71 9.27 0.88
N LEU A 87 4.22 9.06 -0.34
CA LEU A 87 2.98 9.68 -0.83
C LEU A 87 1.77 9.32 0.04
N GLU A 88 1.58 8.04 0.36
CA GLU A 88 0.42 7.60 1.15
C GLU A 88 0.51 8.02 2.62
N ARG A 89 1.71 8.03 3.22
CA ARG A 89 1.91 8.56 4.57
C ARG A 89 1.62 10.05 4.64
N GLY A 90 2.12 10.82 3.66
CA GLY A 90 1.80 12.23 3.52
C GLY A 90 0.30 12.46 3.36
N ARG A 91 -0.36 11.75 2.42
CA ARG A 91 -1.82 11.84 2.21
C ARG A 91 -2.62 11.52 3.47
N THR A 92 -2.21 10.49 4.23
CA THR A 92 -2.88 10.10 5.47
C THR A 92 -2.78 11.21 6.51
N PHE A 93 -1.59 11.77 6.74
CA PHE A 93 -1.42 12.90 7.66
C PHE A 93 -2.20 14.14 7.21
N ASN A 94 -2.09 14.52 5.95
CA ASN A 94 -2.80 15.68 5.40
C ASN A 94 -4.33 15.55 5.54
N SER A 95 -4.88 14.38 5.20
CA SER A 95 -6.32 14.09 5.29
C SER A 95 -6.82 14.03 6.73
N SER A 96 -5.97 13.60 7.67
CA SER A 96 -6.24 13.63 9.12
C SER A 96 -6.00 15.00 9.78
N LYS A 97 -5.82 16.07 8.98
CA LYS A 97 -5.57 17.46 9.41
C LYS A 97 -4.23 17.70 10.13
N GLN A 98 -3.26 16.80 9.98
CA GLN A 98 -1.89 16.92 10.52
C GLN A 98 -0.91 17.36 9.43
N LYS A 99 -1.11 18.57 8.90
CA LYS A 99 -0.38 19.07 7.71
C LYS A 99 1.12 19.24 7.94
N ASP A 100 1.51 19.64 9.15
CA ASP A 100 2.89 19.76 9.62
C ASP A 100 3.68 18.45 9.42
N LYS A 101 3.04 17.31 9.67
CA LYS A 101 3.64 15.98 9.50
C LYS A 101 3.71 15.52 8.04
N SER A 102 2.96 16.17 7.14
CA SER A 102 2.83 15.73 5.74
C SER A 102 3.87 16.34 4.81
N PHE A 103 4.31 17.57 5.06
CA PHE A 103 5.06 18.36 4.08
C PHE A 103 6.38 17.70 3.65
N ASN A 104 7.23 17.33 4.61
CA ASN A 104 8.53 16.72 4.32
C ASN A 104 8.38 15.38 3.59
N LEU A 105 7.32 14.62 3.85
CA LEU A 105 7.08 13.34 3.19
C LEU A 105 6.84 13.49 1.69
N PHE A 106 6.25 14.60 1.24
CA PHE A 106 6.08 14.87 -0.19
C PHE A 106 7.35 15.41 -0.84
N LEU A 107 8.24 16.05 -0.09
CA LEU A 107 9.54 16.48 -0.62
C LEU A 107 10.51 15.31 -0.80
N GLU A 108 10.38 14.29 0.04
CA GLU A 108 11.21 13.09 0.00
C GLU A 108 10.75 12.03 -1.02
N SER A 109 9.51 12.14 -1.52
CA SER A 109 8.89 11.17 -2.44
C SER A 109 9.35 11.35 -3.88
#